data_AF-A0A2T0UH82-F1
#
_entry.id   AF-A0A2T0UH82-F1
#
_cell.length_a   1.000
_cell.length_b   1.000
_cell.length_c   1.000
_cell.angle_alpha   90.00
_cell.angle_beta   90.00
_cell.angle_gamma   90.00
#
_symmetry.space_group_name_H-M   'P 1'
#
loop_
_entity.id
_entity.type
_entity.pdbx_description
1 polymer ?
#
loop_
_entity_poly.entity_id
_entity_poly.type
_entity_poly.pdbx_seq_one_letter_code
_entity_poly.pdbx_strand_id
1 'polypeptide(L)'
;MSTPKTAHEDLHSEQGAIRGDRADRAKNPVIKVEDLAWLEFEKPDLDAAERFAHDFGLVTAYRDDEAIHLRGSLAGSQCVVIRRGRSSRFLGPAFRAASRADLQRLARATGANVEERRGPGGGAMLRLADPSGMALKVVAEIDQLPELPHRAPLDLNFGRVTRVNATQRPVREPAWVERLGHVVLETPTFNRTLDWYQEHLGLIVSDFLYFPGQRDRGATMAFIRCDRGSTPADHHTLAMHLGPSRRYVHSAYQVADLDAVATGGEFLKDRGYKRAWGIGRHIQGSQIFDYWRDPDSVMVEHFADGDMFDDSVEVGWTQMSASGLAQWGPSVTANFLGAKPSAHMIRDLVAALRDDDNEFDVRRLVGLLKVATR
;
A
#
# COMPACT_ATOMS: atom_id res chain seq x y z
N MET A 1 38.82 13.12 -8.27
CA MET A 1 38.57 13.06 -6.82
C MET A 1 37.23 12.38 -6.66
N SER A 2 37.20 11.16 -6.11
CA SER A 2 35.94 10.48 -5.81
C SER A 2 35.25 11.28 -4.71
N THR A 3 34.01 11.70 -4.94
CA THR A 3 33.12 12.11 -3.84
C THR A 3 33.11 10.99 -2.79
N PRO A 4 33.17 11.32 -1.48
CA PRO A 4 33.04 10.31 -0.45
C PRO A 4 31.66 9.66 -0.59
N LYS A 5 31.62 8.33 -0.63
CA LYS A 5 30.37 7.58 -0.66
C LYS A 5 29.53 7.98 0.55
N THR A 6 28.28 8.37 0.35
CA THR A 6 27.36 8.59 1.47
C THR A 6 27.01 7.24 2.09
N ALA A 7 26.61 7.21 3.36
CA ALA A 7 26.23 5.96 4.04
C ALA A 7 25.02 5.24 3.38
N HIS A 8 24.39 5.87 2.38
CA HIS A 8 23.17 5.43 1.72
C HIS A 8 23.37 5.08 0.23
N GLU A 9 24.59 5.20 -0.33
CA GLU A 9 24.85 5.15 -1.78
C GLU A 9 24.62 3.77 -2.44
N ASP A 10 24.23 2.74 -1.69
CA ASP A 10 23.90 1.39 -2.18
C ASP A 10 22.64 0.79 -1.49
N LEU A 11 21.86 1.60 -0.75
CA LEU A 11 20.62 1.14 -0.07
C LEU A 11 19.40 1.08 -1.01
N HIS A 12 19.46 1.82 -2.12
CA HIS A 12 18.36 1.94 -3.08
C HIS A 12 18.67 1.20 -4.38
N SER A 13 17.63 0.96 -5.19
CA SER A 13 17.83 0.38 -6.52
C SER A 13 18.54 1.35 -7.47
N GLU A 14 19.79 1.00 -7.79
CA GLU A 14 20.62 1.42 -8.94
C GLU A 14 21.11 2.89 -9.02
N GLN A 15 20.34 3.92 -8.64
CA GLN A 15 20.75 5.33 -8.81
C GLN A 15 20.22 6.26 -7.70
N GLY A 16 21.01 7.27 -7.31
CA GLY A 16 20.58 8.37 -6.45
C GLY A 16 19.90 9.51 -7.21
N ALA A 17 19.48 10.54 -6.49
CA ALA A 17 18.92 11.76 -7.08
C ALA A 17 19.98 12.56 -7.88
N ILE A 18 19.57 13.14 -9.01
CA ILE A 18 20.37 14.03 -9.84
C ILE A 18 19.86 15.48 -9.75
N ARG A 19 20.71 16.45 -10.13
CA ARG A 19 20.33 17.87 -10.10
C ARG A 19 19.10 18.13 -10.99
N GLY A 20 18.05 18.67 -10.39
CA GLY A 20 16.79 18.98 -11.08
C GLY A 20 15.70 17.93 -10.85
N ASP A 21 16.00 16.81 -10.19
CA ASP A 21 14.97 15.89 -9.71
C ASP A 21 14.05 16.57 -8.70
N ARG A 22 12.81 16.06 -8.64
CA ARG A 22 11.81 16.51 -7.67
C ARG A 22 12.20 16.15 -6.24
N ALA A 23 11.73 16.95 -5.29
CA ALA A 23 11.96 16.70 -3.87
C ALA A 23 11.23 15.42 -3.41
N ASP A 24 11.87 14.71 -2.49
CA ASP A 24 11.31 13.53 -1.80
C ASP A 24 10.36 13.91 -0.66
N ARG A 25 10.40 15.16 -0.20
CA ARG A 25 9.59 15.67 0.92
C ARG A 25 9.26 17.15 0.82
N ALA A 26 8.15 17.55 1.44
CA ALA A 26 7.83 18.96 1.68
C ALA A 26 8.66 19.52 2.84
N LYS A 27 9.09 20.79 2.74
CA LYS A 27 9.92 21.43 3.79
C LYS A 27 9.16 21.66 5.10
N ASN A 28 7.91 22.11 4.99
CA ASN A 28 7.07 22.47 6.12
C ASN A 28 5.66 21.91 5.89
N PRO A 29 5.44 20.59 6.07
CA PRO A 29 4.12 20.02 5.89
C PRO A 29 3.14 20.51 6.97
N VAL A 30 1.85 20.56 6.64
CA VAL A 30 0.78 21.01 7.56
C VAL A 30 0.73 20.13 8.80
N ILE A 31 0.79 18.82 8.61
CA ILE A 31 0.91 17.79 9.65
C ILE A 31 1.82 16.66 9.15
N LYS A 32 2.21 15.74 10.05
CA LYS A 32 2.80 14.44 9.68
C LYS A 32 1.87 13.34 10.17
N VAL A 33 1.37 12.49 9.28
CA VAL A 33 0.58 11.31 9.65
C VAL A 33 1.50 10.18 10.08
N GLU A 34 1.03 9.35 11.01
CA GLU A 34 1.85 8.32 11.64
C GLU A 34 1.80 6.99 10.90
N ASP A 35 0.67 6.69 10.25
CA ASP A 35 0.40 5.43 9.56
C ASP A 35 -0.93 5.50 8.78
N LEU A 36 -1.28 4.44 8.06
CA LEU A 36 -2.67 4.13 7.72
C LEU A 36 -3.44 3.77 9.00
N ALA A 37 -4.66 4.29 9.10
CA ALA A 37 -5.63 3.86 10.09
C ALA A 37 -6.41 2.64 9.59
N TRP A 38 -7.02 2.72 8.40
CA TRP A 38 -7.72 1.62 7.73
C TRP A 38 -8.02 1.95 6.27
N LEU A 39 -8.53 0.96 5.53
CA LEU A 39 -9.04 1.11 4.17
C LEU A 39 -10.56 0.94 4.12
N GLU A 40 -11.25 1.70 3.27
CA GLU A 40 -12.71 1.60 3.14
C GLU A 40 -13.15 1.07 1.78
N PHE A 41 -14.06 0.10 1.80
CA PHE A 41 -14.65 -0.48 0.61
C PHE A 41 -16.17 -0.53 0.71
N GLU A 42 -16.83 -0.62 -0.43
CA GLU A 42 -18.18 -1.14 -0.54
C GLU A 42 -18.18 -2.50 -1.19
N LYS A 43 -19.11 -3.35 -0.77
CA LYS A 43 -19.31 -4.71 -1.30
C LYS A 43 -20.80 -5.03 -1.45
N PRO A 44 -21.20 -5.75 -2.50
CA PRO A 44 -22.59 -6.17 -2.69
C PRO A 44 -23.02 -7.28 -1.72
N ASP A 45 -22.08 -8.12 -1.30
CA ASP A 45 -22.32 -9.25 -0.40
C ASP A 45 -21.33 -9.18 0.78
N LEU A 46 -21.82 -8.74 1.94
CA LEU A 46 -21.00 -8.66 3.15
C LEU A 46 -20.59 -10.03 3.68
N ASP A 47 -21.43 -11.06 3.50
CA ASP A 47 -21.10 -12.39 4.01
C ASP A 47 -20.01 -13.03 3.16
N ALA A 48 -20.03 -12.83 1.85
CA ALA A 48 -18.93 -13.25 0.97
C ALA A 48 -17.63 -12.50 1.26
N ALA A 49 -17.71 -11.19 1.50
CA ALA A 49 -16.56 -10.37 1.87
C ALA A 49 -15.96 -10.83 3.22
N GLU A 50 -16.79 -11.08 4.23
CA GLU A 50 -16.35 -11.55 5.54
C GLU A 50 -15.73 -12.95 5.48
N ARG A 51 -16.34 -13.90 4.74
CA ARG A 51 -15.76 -15.23 4.52
C ARG A 51 -14.37 -15.15 3.89
N PHE A 52 -14.21 -14.33 2.85
CA PHE A 52 -12.89 -14.13 2.24
C PHE A 52 -11.92 -13.49 3.23
N ALA A 53 -12.34 -12.46 3.96
CA ALA A 53 -11.49 -11.79 4.94
C ALA A 53 -10.96 -12.76 6.00
N HIS A 54 -11.80 -13.67 6.51
CA HIS A 54 -11.38 -14.71 7.44
C HIS A 54 -10.44 -15.74 6.81
N ASP A 55 -10.75 -16.21 5.60
CA ASP A 55 -9.86 -17.15 4.89
C ASP A 55 -8.50 -16.50 4.57
N PHE A 56 -8.48 -15.19 4.32
CA PHE A 56 -7.29 -14.37 4.13
C PHE A 56 -6.54 -14.10 5.44
N GLY A 57 -7.18 -14.25 6.60
CA GLY A 57 -6.55 -14.14 7.92
C GLY A 57 -6.87 -12.86 8.69
N LEU A 58 -7.84 -12.05 8.26
CA LEU A 58 -8.40 -10.94 9.03
C LEU A 58 -9.48 -11.44 10.01
N VAL A 59 -9.72 -10.67 11.07
CA VAL A 59 -10.72 -10.96 12.11
C VAL A 59 -11.77 -9.86 12.18
N THR A 60 -13.03 -10.22 12.39
CA THR A 60 -14.13 -9.27 12.57
C THR A 60 -14.05 -8.66 13.96
N ALA A 61 -13.82 -7.35 14.02
CA ALA A 61 -13.84 -6.56 15.25
C ALA A 61 -15.26 -6.08 15.59
N TYR A 62 -16.05 -5.77 14.56
CA TYR A 62 -17.44 -5.35 14.70
C TYR A 62 -18.20 -5.67 13.42
N ARG A 63 -19.48 -6.00 13.57
CA ARG A 63 -20.40 -6.27 12.46
C ARG A 63 -21.82 -5.82 12.80
N ASP A 64 -22.47 -5.19 11.83
CA ASP A 64 -23.93 -5.03 11.76
C ASP A 64 -24.43 -5.30 10.33
N ASP A 65 -25.71 -5.00 10.05
CA ASP A 65 -26.32 -5.27 8.75
C ASP A 65 -25.74 -4.44 7.59
N GLU A 66 -25.11 -3.31 7.90
CA GLU A 66 -24.62 -2.31 6.96
C GLU A 66 -23.10 -2.31 6.80
N ALA A 67 -22.35 -2.78 7.79
CA ALA A 67 -20.90 -2.77 7.75
C ALA A 67 -20.23 -3.91 8.52
N ILE A 68 -19.04 -4.29 8.06
CA ILE A 68 -18.06 -5.11 8.78
C ILE A 68 -16.77 -4.32 8.97
N HIS A 69 -16.23 -4.40 10.18
CA HIS A 69 -14.97 -3.78 10.58
C HIS A 69 -13.99 -4.91 10.88
N LEU A 70 -12.96 -5.01 10.06
CA LEU A 70 -11.98 -6.08 10.09
C LEU A 70 -10.66 -5.56 10.66
N ARG A 71 -9.93 -6.40 11.38
CA ARG A 71 -8.64 -6.08 12.00
C ARG A 71 -7.64 -7.21 11.84
N GLY A 72 -6.36 -6.88 12.03
CA GLY A 72 -5.30 -7.86 12.27
C GLY A 72 -5.23 -8.27 13.75
N SER A 73 -4.30 -9.19 14.04
CA SER A 73 -4.09 -9.76 15.36
C SER A 73 -3.31 -8.86 16.31
N LEU A 74 -2.39 -8.03 15.81
CA LEU A 74 -1.63 -7.13 16.68
C LEU A 74 -2.55 -6.08 17.33
N ALA A 75 -2.12 -5.54 18.47
CA ALA A 75 -2.80 -4.41 19.09
C ALA A 75 -2.82 -3.22 18.13
N GLY A 76 -3.95 -2.53 18.04
CA GLY A 76 -4.11 -1.43 17.09
C GLY A 76 -5.57 -1.13 16.73
N SER A 77 -5.78 -0.42 15.64
CA SER A 77 -7.11 -0.15 15.10
C SER A 77 -7.58 -1.24 14.12
N GLN A 78 -8.80 -1.09 13.62
CA GLN A 78 -9.28 -1.81 12.44
C GLN A 78 -8.32 -1.63 11.24
N CYS A 79 -8.26 -2.60 10.34
CA CYS A 79 -7.48 -2.54 9.09
C CYS A 79 -8.37 -2.23 7.88
N VAL A 80 -9.60 -2.74 7.86
CA VAL A 80 -10.54 -2.58 6.74
C VAL A 80 -11.95 -2.35 7.26
N VAL A 81 -12.66 -1.41 6.66
CA VAL A 81 -14.10 -1.21 6.86
C VAL A 81 -14.79 -1.47 5.53
N ILE A 82 -15.69 -2.45 5.52
CA ILE A 82 -16.47 -2.80 4.34
C ILE A 82 -17.93 -2.46 4.61
N ARG A 83 -18.52 -1.64 3.74
CA ARG A 83 -19.94 -1.27 3.81
C ARG A 83 -20.75 -1.99 2.74
N ARG A 84 -22.01 -2.25 3.02
CA ARG A 84 -22.96 -2.73 2.02
C ARG A 84 -23.11 -1.67 0.93
N GLY A 85 -23.02 -2.09 -0.32
CA GLY A 85 -23.17 -1.22 -1.48
C GLY A 85 -23.74 -1.96 -2.68
N ARG A 86 -23.98 -1.27 -3.78
CA ARG A 86 -24.51 -1.90 -5.01
C ARG A 86 -23.46 -2.61 -5.83
N SER A 87 -22.19 -2.29 -5.64
CA SER A 87 -21.06 -2.79 -6.41
C SER A 87 -19.78 -2.71 -5.58
N SER A 88 -18.82 -3.60 -5.85
CA SER A 88 -17.49 -3.55 -5.24
C SER A 88 -16.77 -2.26 -5.66
N ARG A 89 -16.38 -1.43 -4.69
CA ARG A 89 -15.57 -0.23 -4.94
C ARG A 89 -14.71 0.14 -3.74
N PHE A 90 -13.55 0.73 -4.00
CA PHE A 90 -12.74 1.38 -2.98
C PHE A 90 -13.29 2.78 -2.72
N LEU A 91 -13.50 3.12 -1.45
CA LEU A 91 -14.00 4.43 -1.01
C LEU A 91 -12.89 5.39 -0.60
N GLY A 92 -11.71 4.87 -0.23
CA GLY A 92 -10.57 5.69 0.17
C GLY A 92 -9.79 5.14 1.36
N PRO A 93 -8.55 5.59 1.54
CA PRO A 93 -7.76 5.32 2.74
C PRO A 93 -8.16 6.26 3.89
N ALA A 94 -7.95 5.80 5.11
CA ALA A 94 -7.90 6.64 6.29
C ALA A 94 -6.46 6.67 6.82
N PHE A 95 -5.92 7.85 7.09
CA PHE A 95 -4.60 8.05 7.71
C PHE A 95 -4.75 8.45 9.17
N ARG A 96 -3.83 8.00 10.02
CA ARG A 96 -3.80 8.36 11.44
C ARG A 96 -2.95 9.60 11.66
N ALA A 97 -3.55 10.67 12.17
CA ALA A 97 -2.83 11.82 12.70
C ALA A 97 -2.43 11.57 14.16
N ALA A 98 -1.33 12.19 14.58
CA ALA A 98 -0.83 12.08 15.95
C ALA A 98 -1.79 12.67 16.99
N SER A 99 -2.60 13.67 16.60
CA SER A 99 -3.50 14.36 17.52
C SER A 99 -4.72 15.00 16.85
N ARG A 100 -5.74 15.32 17.65
CA ARG A 100 -6.86 16.17 17.21
C ARG A 100 -6.41 17.58 16.83
N ALA A 101 -5.34 18.11 17.43
CA ALA A 101 -4.78 19.41 17.05
C ALA A 101 -4.27 19.40 15.61
N ASP A 102 -3.72 18.28 15.14
CA ASP A 102 -3.32 18.09 13.75
C ASP A 102 -4.53 18.06 12.82
N LEU A 103 -5.62 17.39 13.20
CA LEU A 103 -6.88 17.47 12.43
C LEU A 103 -7.36 18.92 12.29
N GLN A 104 -7.25 19.73 13.35
CA GLN A 104 -7.63 21.15 13.31
C GLN A 104 -6.69 21.99 12.42
N ARG A 105 -5.39 21.70 12.42
CA ARG A 105 -4.42 22.35 11.51
C ARG A 105 -4.76 22.03 10.06
N LEU A 106 -5.00 20.77 9.77
CA LEU A 106 -5.35 20.30 8.44
C LEU A 106 -6.70 20.85 7.98
N ALA A 107 -7.69 20.91 8.87
CA ALA A 107 -8.98 21.55 8.61
C ALA A 107 -8.83 23.03 8.22
N ARG A 108 -7.99 23.80 8.94
CA ARG A 108 -7.71 25.21 8.58
C ARG A 108 -7.01 25.34 7.23
N ALA A 109 -6.08 24.44 6.90
CA ALA A 109 -5.35 24.48 5.63
C ALA A 109 -6.22 24.10 4.42
N THR A 110 -7.19 23.21 4.62
CA THR A 110 -8.01 22.64 3.54
C THR A 110 -9.43 23.22 3.45
N GLY A 111 -9.88 23.96 4.47
CA GLY A 111 -11.25 24.44 4.59
C GLY A 111 -12.28 23.37 4.97
N ALA A 112 -11.83 22.15 5.28
CA ALA A 112 -12.70 21.06 5.72
C ALA A 112 -13.08 21.16 7.21
N ASN A 113 -14.06 20.36 7.66
CA ASN A 113 -14.54 20.35 9.04
C ASN A 113 -14.14 19.07 9.77
N VAL A 114 -13.71 19.22 11.02
CA VAL A 114 -13.48 18.08 11.92
C VAL A 114 -14.83 17.57 12.43
N GLU A 115 -15.08 16.29 12.26
CA GLU A 115 -16.30 15.58 12.66
C GLU A 115 -15.98 14.59 13.78
N GLU A 116 -16.88 14.45 14.76
CA GLU A 116 -16.83 13.33 15.71
C GLU A 116 -17.29 12.03 15.04
N ARG A 117 -16.54 10.94 15.22
CA ARG A 117 -16.93 9.62 14.76
C ARG A 117 -17.78 8.93 15.82
N ARG A 118 -19.09 8.92 15.59
CA ARG A 118 -20.06 8.16 16.39
C ARG A 118 -20.22 6.76 15.76
N GLY A 119 -19.56 5.76 16.32
CA GLY A 119 -19.59 4.38 15.81
C GLY A 119 -18.35 3.58 16.24
N PRO A 120 -18.17 2.35 15.72
CA PRO A 120 -17.05 1.51 16.07
C PRO A 120 -15.70 2.21 15.86
N GLY A 121 -14.87 2.15 16.90
CA GLY A 121 -13.54 2.75 16.93
C GLY A 121 -13.49 4.23 17.30
N GLY A 122 -14.63 4.91 17.49
CA GLY A 122 -14.68 6.28 18.05
C GLY A 122 -13.76 7.32 17.38
N GLY A 123 -13.40 8.36 18.14
CA GLY A 123 -12.43 9.39 17.74
C GLY A 123 -12.99 10.51 16.87
N ALA A 124 -12.09 11.26 16.25
CA ALA A 124 -12.40 12.34 15.33
C ALA A 124 -11.83 12.10 13.93
N MET A 125 -12.41 12.81 12.97
CA MET A 125 -12.10 12.64 11.56
C MET A 125 -12.20 13.94 10.80
N LEU A 126 -11.37 14.07 9.78
CA LEU A 126 -11.48 15.04 8.69
C LEU A 126 -11.65 14.26 7.39
N ARG A 127 -12.59 14.67 6.53
CA ARG A 127 -12.80 14.09 5.20
C ARG A 127 -12.19 15.03 4.17
N LEU A 128 -11.41 14.47 3.25
CA LEU A 128 -10.68 15.21 2.22
C LEU A 128 -10.82 14.51 0.87
N ALA A 129 -10.44 15.22 -0.18
CA ALA A 129 -10.16 14.65 -1.48
C ALA A 129 -8.77 15.09 -1.93
N ASP A 130 -7.99 14.18 -2.50
CA ASP A 130 -6.73 14.53 -3.13
C ASP A 130 -6.97 15.25 -4.49
N PRO A 131 -5.92 15.79 -5.14
CA PRO A 131 -6.06 16.49 -6.43
C PRO A 131 -6.61 15.65 -7.57
N SER A 132 -6.55 14.32 -7.50
CA SER A 132 -7.21 13.42 -8.47
C SER A 132 -8.71 13.25 -8.18
N GLY A 133 -9.16 13.71 -7.02
CA GLY A 133 -10.51 13.56 -6.48
C GLY A 133 -10.69 12.32 -5.59
N MET A 134 -9.61 11.60 -5.24
CA MET A 134 -9.69 10.42 -4.36
C MET A 134 -10.13 10.85 -2.98
N ALA A 135 -11.27 10.34 -2.52
CA ALA A 135 -11.69 10.58 -1.16
C ALA A 135 -10.72 9.89 -0.20
N LEU A 136 -10.40 10.59 0.89
CA LEU A 136 -9.61 10.05 1.98
C LEU A 136 -10.06 10.65 3.31
N LYS A 137 -9.60 10.04 4.39
CA LYS A 137 -9.86 10.48 5.75
C LYS A 137 -8.55 10.69 6.49
N VAL A 138 -8.54 11.64 7.41
CA VAL A 138 -7.51 11.73 8.44
C VAL A 138 -8.20 11.64 9.80
N VAL A 139 -7.74 10.75 10.66
CA VAL A 139 -8.40 10.42 11.93
C VAL A 139 -7.44 10.54 13.10
N ALA A 140 -7.98 10.84 14.27
CA ALA A 140 -7.24 10.89 15.53
C ALA A 140 -8.12 10.37 16.66
N GLU A 141 -7.49 9.99 17.79
CA GLU A 141 -8.19 9.54 19.00
C GLU A 141 -9.09 8.32 18.77
N ILE A 142 -8.69 7.44 17.84
CA ILE A 142 -9.42 6.20 17.54
C ILE A 142 -9.10 5.13 18.58
N ASP A 143 -10.10 4.31 18.91
CA ASP A 143 -9.96 3.23 19.89
C ASP A 143 -8.85 2.26 19.47
N GLN A 144 -8.06 1.84 20.46
CA GLN A 144 -7.06 0.80 20.31
C GLN A 144 -7.65 -0.50 20.83
N LEU A 145 -7.68 -1.51 19.97
CA LEU A 145 -8.14 -2.84 20.32
C LEU A 145 -6.95 -3.67 20.82
N PRO A 146 -7.14 -4.52 21.85
CA PRO A 146 -6.07 -5.33 22.40
C PRO A 146 -5.58 -6.37 21.40
N GLU A 147 -4.35 -6.83 21.58
CA GLU A 147 -3.76 -7.92 20.80
C GLU A 147 -4.59 -9.21 20.93
N LEU A 148 -4.71 -9.93 19.82
CA LEU A 148 -5.34 -11.24 19.72
C LEU A 148 -4.26 -12.34 19.68
N PRO A 149 -4.58 -13.55 20.14
CA PRO A 149 -3.72 -14.71 19.92
C PRO A 149 -3.41 -14.86 18.42
N HIS A 150 -2.13 -15.05 18.11
CA HIS A 150 -1.67 -15.26 16.74
C HIS A 150 -0.43 -16.15 16.74
N ARG A 151 -0.05 -16.62 15.54
CA ARG A 151 1.13 -17.43 15.34
C ARG A 151 2.39 -16.57 15.48
N ALA A 152 3.26 -16.92 16.42
CA ALA A 152 4.59 -16.33 16.51
C ALA A 152 5.46 -16.73 15.28
N PRO A 153 6.45 -15.90 14.89
CA PRO A 153 7.43 -16.26 13.88
C PRO A 153 8.15 -17.57 14.21
N LEU A 154 8.48 -18.36 13.18
CA LEU A 154 9.21 -19.61 13.35
C LEU A 154 10.68 -19.41 13.72
N ASP A 155 11.16 -20.24 14.64
CA ASP A 155 12.59 -20.38 14.92
C ASP A 155 13.30 -21.18 13.82
N LEU A 156 13.95 -20.49 12.89
CA LEU A 156 14.62 -21.11 11.75
C LEU A 156 16.10 -21.43 12.04
N ASN A 157 16.58 -22.56 11.51
CA ASN A 157 18.00 -22.94 11.55
C ASN A 157 18.76 -22.24 10.40
N PHE A 158 19.13 -20.97 10.56
CA PHE A 158 19.90 -20.21 9.56
C PHE A 158 21.40 -20.27 9.83
N GLY A 159 22.14 -21.11 9.10
CA GLY A 159 23.61 -21.24 9.22
C GLY A 159 24.11 -21.76 10.58
N ARG A 160 23.27 -21.70 11.62
CA ARG A 160 23.44 -22.23 12.98
C ARG A 160 22.19 -23.01 13.36
N VAL A 161 22.39 -24.15 14.01
CA VAL A 161 21.30 -24.99 14.52
C VAL A 161 20.88 -24.49 15.90
N THR A 162 19.65 -23.98 16.00
CA THR A 162 18.99 -23.60 17.26
C THR A 162 17.92 -24.61 17.66
N ARG A 163 17.27 -25.24 16.68
CA ARG A 163 16.23 -26.25 16.87
C ARG A 163 16.80 -27.68 16.75
N VAL A 164 16.86 -28.41 17.86
CA VAL A 164 17.36 -29.81 17.97
C VAL A 164 16.23 -30.74 18.38
N ASN A 165 16.11 -31.91 17.73
CA ASN A 165 15.07 -32.92 17.99
C ASN A 165 13.61 -32.41 17.92
N ALA A 166 13.38 -31.23 17.34
CA ALA A 166 12.07 -30.67 17.08
C ALA A 166 11.90 -30.46 15.57
N THR A 167 10.70 -30.71 15.04
CA THR A 167 10.38 -30.55 13.61
C THR A 167 9.53 -29.30 13.37
N GLN A 168 9.64 -28.69 12.19
CA GLN A 168 8.71 -27.63 11.75
C GLN A 168 7.84 -28.18 10.63
N ARG A 169 6.52 -28.13 10.86
CA ARG A 169 5.47 -28.52 9.91
C ARG A 169 4.30 -27.54 10.05
N PRO A 170 4.44 -26.31 9.57
CA PRO A 170 3.39 -25.30 9.73
C PRO A 170 2.09 -25.78 9.06
N VAL A 171 0.97 -25.50 9.72
CA VAL A 171 -0.35 -25.94 9.25
C VAL A 171 -0.78 -25.04 8.09
N ARG A 172 -1.51 -25.60 7.13
CA ARG A 172 -2.20 -24.85 6.08
C ARG A 172 -3.50 -24.30 6.64
N GLU A 173 -3.43 -23.08 7.15
CA GLU A 173 -4.53 -22.33 7.75
C GLU A 173 -4.45 -20.87 7.27
N PRO A 174 -5.46 -20.01 7.55
CA PRO A 174 -5.35 -18.59 7.24
C PRO A 174 -4.05 -17.99 7.79
N ALA A 175 -3.44 -17.07 7.05
CA ALA A 175 -2.07 -16.59 7.34
C ALA A 175 -1.92 -15.75 8.63
N TRP A 176 -3.01 -15.53 9.38
CA TRP A 176 -3.12 -14.63 10.54
C TRP A 176 -2.53 -13.25 10.25
N VAL A 177 -3.34 -12.37 9.64
CA VAL A 177 -2.93 -10.99 9.38
C VAL A 177 -2.63 -10.29 10.70
N GLU A 178 -1.43 -9.72 10.81
CA GLU A 178 -0.95 -8.99 11.98
C GLU A 178 -1.44 -7.54 11.97
N ARG A 179 -1.29 -6.85 10.83
CA ARG A 179 -1.70 -5.46 10.62
C ARG A 179 -1.84 -5.11 9.14
N LEU A 180 -2.43 -3.94 8.86
CA LEU A 180 -2.35 -3.27 7.56
C LEU A 180 -0.94 -2.69 7.38
N GLY A 181 -0.34 -2.87 6.20
CA GLY A 181 0.94 -2.26 5.83
C GLY A 181 0.73 -1.07 4.90
N HIS A 182 0.30 -1.34 3.67
CA HIS A 182 0.21 -0.30 2.64
C HIS A 182 -0.99 -0.40 1.73
N VAL A 183 -1.23 0.69 0.99
CA VAL A 183 -2.16 0.76 -0.14
C VAL A 183 -1.45 1.30 -1.37
N VAL A 184 -1.80 0.78 -2.53
CA VAL A 184 -1.28 1.21 -3.82
C VAL A 184 -2.39 1.81 -4.67
N LEU A 185 -2.16 3.02 -5.16
CA LEU A 185 -3.12 3.79 -5.94
C LEU A 185 -2.59 4.12 -7.34
N GLU A 186 -3.47 4.12 -8.33
CA GLU A 186 -3.23 4.76 -9.63
C GLU A 186 -3.88 6.15 -9.63
N THR A 187 -3.20 7.11 -10.23
CA THR A 187 -3.71 8.48 -10.44
C THR A 187 -3.31 8.99 -11.83
N PRO A 188 -4.17 9.81 -12.49
CA PRO A 188 -3.80 10.53 -13.69
C PRO A 188 -3.01 11.82 -13.41
N THR A 189 -2.91 12.26 -12.14
CA THR A 189 -2.29 13.53 -11.73
C THR A 189 -1.18 13.29 -10.71
N PHE A 190 -0.21 12.43 -11.07
CA PHE A 190 0.80 11.87 -10.15
C PHE A 190 1.57 12.92 -9.35
N ASN A 191 2.19 13.91 -10.01
CA ASN A 191 3.00 14.91 -9.35
C ASN A 191 2.15 15.79 -8.44
N ARG A 192 1.03 16.33 -8.96
CA ARG A 192 0.12 17.15 -8.15
C ARG A 192 -0.38 16.40 -6.92
N THR A 193 -0.75 15.14 -7.10
CA THR A 193 -1.24 14.29 -6.02
C THR A 193 -0.14 14.04 -4.99
N LEU A 194 1.08 13.73 -5.43
CA LEU A 194 2.19 13.48 -4.52
C LEU A 194 2.59 14.72 -3.74
N ASP A 195 2.68 15.88 -4.39
CA ASP A 195 2.95 17.16 -3.74
C ASP A 195 1.90 17.42 -2.65
N TRP A 196 0.62 17.18 -2.94
CA TRP A 196 -0.44 17.33 -1.95
C TRP A 196 -0.25 16.41 -0.74
N TYR A 197 0.07 15.13 -0.94
CA TYR A 197 0.34 14.19 0.16
C TYR A 197 1.57 14.58 0.98
N GLN A 198 2.63 15.07 0.34
CA GLN A 198 3.83 15.57 1.02
C GLN A 198 3.52 16.84 1.83
N GLU A 199 2.83 17.81 1.23
CA GLU A 199 2.52 19.11 1.85
C GLU A 199 1.49 19.02 2.97
N HIS A 200 0.46 18.19 2.80
CA HIS A 200 -0.65 18.14 3.75
C HIS A 200 -0.47 17.07 4.81
N LEU A 201 0.03 15.89 4.43
CA LEU A 201 0.15 14.74 5.33
C LEU A 201 1.60 14.45 5.75
N GLY A 202 2.58 15.19 5.23
CA GLY A 202 3.98 15.06 5.63
C GLY A 202 4.61 13.74 5.24
N LEU A 203 4.05 13.07 4.22
CA LEU A 203 4.62 11.84 3.69
C LEU A 203 5.93 12.12 2.93
N ILE A 204 6.86 11.18 2.92
CA ILE A 204 8.17 11.30 2.25
C ILE A 204 8.46 10.08 1.39
N VAL A 205 9.26 10.25 0.34
CA VAL A 205 9.50 9.19 -0.65
C VAL A 205 10.74 8.37 -0.30
N SER A 206 10.58 7.03 -0.35
CA SER A 206 11.68 6.07 -0.22
C SER A 206 12.30 5.77 -1.58
N ASP A 207 11.48 5.49 -2.61
CA ASP A 207 11.94 5.28 -3.97
C ASP A 207 11.03 5.94 -5.00
N PHE A 208 11.63 6.55 -6.02
CA PHE A 208 10.98 6.93 -7.26
C PHE A 208 11.28 5.94 -8.38
N LEU A 209 10.25 5.63 -9.14
CA LEU A 209 10.36 4.87 -10.37
C LEU A 209 9.95 5.74 -11.57
N TYR A 210 10.62 5.56 -12.71
CA TYR A 210 10.30 6.25 -13.96
C TYR A 210 10.18 5.27 -15.13
N PHE A 211 9.34 5.59 -16.12
CA PHE A 211 9.19 4.73 -17.29
C PHE A 211 10.49 4.61 -18.11
N PRO A 212 10.71 3.47 -18.79
CA PRO A 212 11.90 3.24 -19.61
C PRO A 212 12.20 4.36 -20.61
N GLY A 213 13.39 4.94 -20.49
CA GLY A 213 13.85 6.06 -21.33
C GLY A 213 13.13 7.39 -21.08
N GLN A 214 12.53 7.59 -19.91
CA GLN A 214 11.81 8.83 -19.55
C GLN A 214 12.29 9.46 -18.23
N ARG A 215 13.55 9.24 -17.82
CA ARG A 215 14.08 9.86 -16.58
C ARG A 215 14.01 11.39 -16.62
N ASP A 216 14.30 11.98 -17.78
CA ASP A 216 14.18 13.42 -18.04
C ASP A 216 12.76 13.98 -17.82
N ARG A 217 11.75 13.12 -17.92
CA ARG A 217 10.35 13.47 -17.65
C ARG A 217 9.96 13.28 -16.19
N GLY A 218 10.88 12.87 -15.32
CA GLY A 218 10.64 12.62 -13.91
C GLY A 218 9.90 11.32 -13.60
N ALA A 219 9.61 11.14 -12.32
CA ALA A 219 8.99 9.94 -11.76
C ALA A 219 7.56 9.72 -12.30
N THR A 220 7.20 8.44 -12.36
CA THR A 220 5.86 7.94 -12.70
C THR A 220 5.33 6.98 -11.65
N MET A 221 6.13 6.67 -10.63
CA MET A 221 5.71 5.90 -9.47
C MET A 221 6.55 6.31 -8.26
N ALA A 222 5.97 6.24 -7.07
CA ALA A 222 6.66 6.49 -5.82
C ALA A 222 6.23 5.48 -4.76
N PHE A 223 7.20 5.02 -3.98
CA PHE A 223 7.01 4.31 -2.71
C PHE A 223 7.19 5.32 -1.58
N ILE A 224 6.13 5.55 -0.80
CA ILE A 224 5.97 6.71 0.06
C ILE A 224 5.75 6.26 1.50
N ARG A 225 6.63 6.67 2.41
CA ARG A 225 6.58 6.34 3.84
C ARG A 225 6.08 7.51 4.69
N CYS A 226 5.60 7.19 5.88
CA CYS A 226 5.34 8.18 6.92
C CYS A 226 6.65 8.72 7.49
N ASP A 227 6.78 10.05 7.57
CA ASP A 227 7.89 10.69 8.27
C ASP A 227 7.59 10.73 9.77
N ARG A 228 8.26 9.84 10.51
CA ARG A 228 8.17 9.74 11.97
C ARG A 228 9.47 10.21 12.66
N GLY A 229 10.23 11.08 11.98
CA GLY A 229 11.58 11.47 12.41
C GLY A 229 12.51 10.25 12.48
N SER A 230 13.22 10.12 13.60
CA SER A 230 14.13 8.99 13.86
C SER A 230 13.43 7.67 14.21
N THR A 231 12.09 7.64 14.27
CA THR A 231 11.35 6.39 14.51
C THR A 231 11.16 5.69 13.16
N PRO A 232 11.58 4.43 13.00
CA PRO A 232 11.38 3.73 11.74
C PRO A 232 9.90 3.60 11.37
N ALA A 233 9.61 3.77 10.08
CA ALA A 233 8.34 3.51 9.43
C ALA A 233 8.55 2.47 8.32
N ASP A 234 7.47 1.82 7.87
CA ASP A 234 7.54 0.94 6.70
C ASP A 234 8.17 1.66 5.52
N HIS A 235 8.92 0.93 4.68
CA HIS A 235 9.44 1.40 3.40
C HIS A 235 8.41 2.23 2.62
N HIS A 236 7.15 1.80 2.68
CA HIS A 236 6.03 2.57 2.20
C HIS A 236 4.77 2.21 2.96
N THR A 237 3.97 3.24 3.25
CA THR A 237 2.60 3.13 3.73
C THR A 237 1.61 3.43 2.58
N LEU A 238 2.07 4.22 1.60
CA LEU A 238 1.37 4.51 0.35
C LEU A 238 2.33 4.24 -0.81
N ALA A 239 1.89 3.54 -1.84
CA ALA A 239 2.52 3.63 -3.14
C ALA A 239 1.55 4.24 -4.14
N MET A 240 2.09 4.96 -5.10
CA MET A 240 1.28 5.63 -6.11
C MET A 240 1.97 5.54 -7.45
N HIS A 241 1.21 5.30 -8.51
CA HIS A 241 1.73 5.35 -9.87
C HIS A 241 0.83 6.14 -10.81
N LEU A 242 1.47 6.71 -11.83
CA LEU A 242 0.83 7.40 -12.91
C LEU A 242 0.12 6.39 -13.82
N GLY A 243 -1.14 6.65 -14.15
CA GLY A 243 -1.90 5.87 -15.10
C GLY A 243 -3.16 6.60 -15.58
N PRO A 244 -3.97 5.98 -16.45
CA PRO A 244 -5.11 6.65 -17.06
C PRO A 244 -6.32 6.82 -16.13
N SER A 245 -6.29 6.27 -14.91
CA SER A 245 -7.44 6.26 -14.02
C SER A 245 -7.04 6.65 -12.60
N ARG A 246 -8.06 6.99 -11.81
CA ARG A 246 -7.97 7.09 -10.36
C ARG A 246 -8.52 5.81 -9.74
N ARG A 247 -7.67 4.87 -9.37
CA ARG A 247 -8.14 3.57 -8.85
C ARG A 247 -7.28 3.00 -7.75
N TYR A 248 -7.91 2.16 -6.93
CA TYR A 248 -7.21 1.19 -6.10
C TYR A 248 -6.51 0.16 -6.97
N VAL A 249 -5.25 -0.15 -6.65
CA VAL A 249 -4.46 -1.21 -7.30
C VAL A 249 -4.45 -2.43 -6.39
N HIS A 250 -3.88 -2.30 -5.19
CA HIS A 250 -3.90 -3.31 -4.13
C HIS A 250 -3.68 -2.71 -2.74
N SER A 251 -3.78 -3.56 -1.73
CA SER A 251 -3.41 -3.28 -0.34
C SER A 251 -2.74 -4.51 0.24
N ALA A 252 -1.88 -4.30 1.22
CA ALA A 252 -1.04 -5.35 1.77
C ALA A 252 -1.12 -5.44 3.27
N TYR A 253 -1.04 -6.67 3.76
CA TYR A 253 -1.29 -7.06 5.13
C TYR A 253 -0.13 -7.90 5.64
N GLN A 254 0.46 -7.47 6.74
CA GLN A 254 1.63 -8.13 7.33
C GLN A 254 1.20 -9.48 7.90
N VAL A 255 2.04 -10.49 7.72
CA VAL A 255 1.98 -11.79 8.41
C VAL A 255 3.35 -12.11 9.00
N ALA A 256 3.37 -13.04 9.96
CA ALA A 256 4.54 -13.26 10.84
C ALA A 256 5.86 -13.58 10.12
N ASP A 257 5.82 -14.43 9.09
CA ASP A 257 7.02 -14.91 8.39
C ASP A 257 6.69 -15.51 7.00
N LEU A 258 7.74 -15.92 6.28
CA LEU A 258 7.63 -16.59 4.98
C LEU A 258 6.75 -17.85 5.01
N ASP A 259 6.82 -18.63 6.08
CA ASP A 259 6.01 -19.84 6.20
C ASP A 259 4.52 -19.52 6.36
N ALA A 260 4.15 -18.44 7.06
CA ALA A 260 2.77 -17.94 7.09
C ALA A 260 2.29 -17.51 5.70
N VAL A 261 3.12 -16.78 4.94
CA VAL A 261 2.83 -16.43 3.54
C VAL A 261 2.59 -17.71 2.73
N ALA A 262 3.48 -18.70 2.86
CA ALA A 262 3.42 -19.92 2.06
C ALA A 262 2.25 -20.84 2.42
N THR A 263 2.04 -21.14 3.70
CA THR A 263 0.96 -22.05 4.12
C THR A 263 -0.41 -21.39 4.02
N GLY A 264 -0.51 -20.08 4.28
CA GLY A 264 -1.70 -19.29 4.02
C GLY A 264 -2.06 -19.26 2.54
N GLY A 265 -1.06 -19.12 1.66
CA GLY A 265 -1.25 -19.21 0.23
C GLY A 265 -1.76 -20.58 -0.24
N GLU A 266 -1.24 -21.69 0.31
CA GLU A 266 -1.79 -23.02 0.01
C GLU A 266 -3.19 -23.22 0.58
N PHE A 267 -3.51 -22.68 1.76
CA PHE A 267 -4.86 -22.68 2.30
C PHE A 267 -5.85 -21.95 1.38
N LEU A 268 -5.51 -20.74 0.92
CA LEU A 268 -6.35 -19.98 -0.01
C LEU A 268 -6.58 -20.71 -1.33
N LYS A 269 -5.55 -21.38 -1.85
CA LYS A 269 -5.64 -22.23 -3.04
C LYS A 269 -6.59 -23.42 -2.83
N ASP A 270 -6.49 -24.11 -1.70
CA ASP A 270 -7.35 -25.24 -1.35
C ASP A 270 -8.82 -24.80 -1.19
N ARG A 271 -9.05 -23.52 -0.84
CA ARG A 271 -10.38 -22.86 -0.81
C ARG A 271 -10.86 -22.36 -2.18
N GLY A 272 -10.03 -22.47 -3.22
CA GLY A 272 -10.39 -22.14 -4.61
C GLY A 272 -10.14 -20.68 -5.03
N TYR A 273 -9.56 -19.86 -4.15
CA TYR A 273 -9.23 -18.46 -4.46
C TYR A 273 -8.15 -18.35 -5.55
N LYS A 274 -8.02 -17.16 -6.15
CA LYS A 274 -7.14 -16.94 -7.29
C LYS A 274 -5.91 -16.16 -6.88
N ARG A 275 -4.75 -16.82 -6.93
CA ARG A 275 -3.45 -16.16 -6.83
C ARG A 275 -3.26 -15.26 -8.05
N ALA A 276 -2.89 -14.01 -7.80
CA ALA A 276 -2.53 -13.05 -8.83
C ALA A 276 -1.03 -13.17 -9.17
N TRP A 277 -0.15 -13.21 -8.18
CA TRP A 277 1.30 -13.33 -8.35
C TRP A 277 1.95 -13.71 -7.02
N GLY A 278 3.05 -14.46 -7.04
CA GLY A 278 3.74 -14.90 -5.82
C GLY A 278 3.98 -16.41 -5.76
N ILE A 279 4.77 -16.89 -4.80
CA ILE A 279 5.48 -16.10 -3.78
C ILE A 279 6.77 -15.52 -4.35
N GLY A 280 7.14 -14.31 -3.96
CA GLY A 280 8.41 -13.69 -4.34
C GLY A 280 8.91 -12.71 -3.29
N ARG A 281 10.01 -12.01 -3.61
CA ARG A 281 10.53 -10.88 -2.83
C ARG A 281 10.67 -9.66 -3.72
N HIS A 282 10.14 -8.54 -3.27
CA HIS A 282 10.24 -7.26 -3.97
C HIS A 282 11.66 -6.69 -3.97
N ILE A 283 12.00 -5.93 -5.01
CA ILE A 283 13.22 -5.10 -5.00
C ILE A 283 13.00 -3.91 -4.06
N GLN A 284 11.94 -3.12 -4.28
CA GLN A 284 11.62 -1.99 -3.41
C GLN A 284 11.01 -2.48 -2.09
N GLY A 285 11.60 -2.04 -0.98
CA GLY A 285 11.17 -2.37 0.38
C GLY A 285 11.37 -3.83 0.80
N SER A 286 12.03 -4.66 -0.02
CA SER A 286 12.45 -6.03 0.28
C SER A 286 11.36 -7.02 0.75
N GLN A 287 10.08 -6.64 0.69
CA GLN A 287 8.96 -7.44 1.20
C GLN A 287 8.87 -8.78 0.47
N ILE A 288 8.71 -9.86 1.23
CA ILE A 288 8.20 -11.14 0.73
C ILE A 288 6.72 -10.94 0.46
N PHE A 289 6.21 -11.37 -0.70
CA PHE A 289 4.83 -11.14 -1.10
C PHE A 289 4.11 -12.40 -1.59
N ASP A 290 2.79 -12.45 -1.40
CA ASP A 290 1.84 -13.31 -2.12
C ASP A 290 0.53 -12.57 -2.40
N TYR A 291 0.21 -12.37 -3.68
CA TYR A 291 -0.95 -11.60 -4.13
C TYR A 291 -2.14 -12.49 -4.47
N TRP A 292 -3.32 -12.10 -4.01
CA TRP A 292 -4.59 -12.80 -4.18
C TRP A 292 -5.67 -11.86 -4.69
N ARG A 293 -6.69 -12.43 -5.33
CA ARG A 293 -7.94 -11.74 -5.65
C ARG A 293 -9.06 -12.23 -4.75
N ASP A 294 -9.80 -11.28 -4.21
CA ASP A 294 -11.06 -11.55 -3.53
C ASP A 294 -12.17 -11.93 -4.54
N PRO A 295 -13.38 -12.31 -4.08
CA PRO A 295 -14.49 -12.69 -4.95
C PRO A 295 -14.93 -11.62 -5.96
N ASP A 296 -14.71 -10.33 -5.66
CA ASP A 296 -15.01 -9.22 -6.58
C ASP A 296 -13.76 -8.75 -7.35
N SER A 297 -12.72 -9.57 -7.38
CA SER A 297 -11.46 -9.31 -8.07
C SER A 297 -10.63 -8.15 -7.52
N VAL A 298 -10.87 -7.69 -6.28
CA VAL A 298 -9.98 -6.76 -5.58
C VAL A 298 -8.68 -7.49 -5.25
N MET A 299 -7.55 -6.88 -5.57
CA MET A 299 -6.23 -7.46 -5.31
C MET A 299 -5.78 -7.12 -3.90
N VAL A 300 -5.32 -8.13 -3.16
CA VAL A 300 -4.77 -8.01 -1.81
C VAL A 300 -3.47 -8.80 -1.71
N GLU A 301 -2.60 -8.40 -0.81
CA GLU A 301 -1.25 -8.92 -0.65
C GLU A 301 -1.02 -9.38 0.78
N HIS A 302 -0.52 -10.60 0.97
CA HIS A 302 0.18 -10.95 2.20
C HIS A 302 1.64 -10.55 2.05
N PHE A 303 2.20 -9.90 3.06
CA PHE A 303 3.63 -9.62 3.08
C PHE A 303 4.30 -9.96 4.41
N ALA A 304 5.61 -10.21 4.35
CA ALA A 304 6.49 -10.34 5.51
C ALA A 304 7.87 -9.75 5.20
N ASP A 305 8.65 -9.44 6.23
CA ASP A 305 10.06 -9.03 6.10
C ASP A 305 10.29 -7.80 5.18
N GLY A 306 9.60 -6.70 5.49
CA GLY A 306 9.75 -5.42 4.79
C GLY A 306 10.78 -4.50 5.44
N ASP A 307 11.46 -3.69 4.64
CA ASP A 307 12.42 -2.69 5.12
C ASP A 307 11.72 -1.60 5.96
N MET A 308 12.41 -1.16 7.01
CA MET A 308 11.95 -0.11 7.91
C MET A 308 12.94 1.06 7.87
N PHE A 309 12.48 2.25 7.49
CA PHE A 309 13.31 3.44 7.31
C PHE A 309 12.87 4.57 8.24
N ASP A 310 13.84 5.32 8.75
CA ASP A 310 13.59 6.61 9.39
C ASP A 310 13.60 7.77 8.36
N ASP A 311 13.66 9.00 8.83
CA ASP A 311 13.69 10.19 7.97
C ASP A 311 15.07 10.51 7.36
N SER A 312 16.13 9.80 7.77
CA SER A 312 17.51 10.04 7.34
C SER A 312 17.88 9.36 6.02
N VAL A 313 17.19 8.27 5.68
CA VAL A 313 17.41 7.54 4.42
C VAL A 313 17.03 8.42 3.23
N GLU A 314 18.01 8.61 2.33
CA GLU A 314 17.85 9.37 1.07
C GLU A 314 16.82 8.70 0.13
N VAL A 315 16.48 9.36 -0.97
CA VAL A 315 15.51 8.79 -1.93
C VAL A 315 16.21 8.02 -3.03
N GLY A 316 15.72 6.82 -3.30
CA GLY A 316 16.14 5.99 -4.42
C GLY A 316 15.47 6.36 -5.73
N TRP A 317 16.11 5.99 -6.84
CA TRP A 317 15.62 6.31 -8.17
C TRP A 317 15.93 5.20 -9.16
N THR A 318 14.90 4.63 -9.80
CA THR A 318 15.09 3.43 -10.63
C THR A 318 14.19 3.42 -11.85
N GLN A 319 14.66 2.81 -12.93
CA GLN A 319 13.82 2.57 -14.10
C GLN A 319 12.79 1.47 -13.78
N MET A 320 11.52 1.74 -14.06
CA MET A 320 10.44 0.76 -13.90
C MET A 320 10.51 -0.32 -14.98
N SER A 321 10.46 -1.59 -14.57
CA SER A 321 10.27 -2.75 -15.45
C SER A 321 9.47 -3.83 -14.72
N ALA A 322 8.83 -4.73 -15.46
CA ALA A 322 8.11 -5.87 -14.91
C ALA A 322 9.06 -6.86 -14.21
N SER A 323 10.24 -7.08 -14.79
CA SER A 323 11.33 -7.87 -14.18
C SER A 323 11.92 -7.20 -12.93
N GLY A 324 11.91 -5.87 -12.88
CA GLY A 324 12.44 -5.06 -11.78
C GLY A 324 11.52 -4.94 -10.57
N LEU A 325 10.38 -5.64 -10.56
CA LEU A 325 9.47 -5.68 -9.41
C LEU A 325 9.89 -6.69 -8.35
N ALA A 326 10.69 -7.71 -8.69
CA ALA A 326 11.05 -8.78 -7.77
C ALA A 326 12.54 -9.18 -7.90
N GLN A 327 13.19 -9.40 -6.75
CA GLN A 327 14.55 -9.95 -6.67
C GLN A 327 14.54 -11.44 -7.03
N TRP A 328 13.54 -12.16 -6.54
CA TRP A 328 13.29 -13.56 -6.84
C TRP A 328 11.80 -13.87 -6.72
N GLY A 329 11.36 -14.92 -7.41
CA GLY A 329 9.96 -15.31 -7.52
C GLY A 329 9.61 -15.69 -8.95
N PRO A 330 8.36 -16.12 -9.21
CA PRO A 330 7.90 -16.34 -10.58
C PRO A 330 7.83 -15.01 -11.34
N SER A 331 7.96 -15.07 -12.66
CA SER A 331 7.69 -13.90 -13.51
C SER A 331 6.32 -13.31 -13.22
N VAL A 332 6.23 -11.97 -13.29
CA VAL A 332 4.97 -11.26 -13.05
C VAL A 332 3.89 -11.76 -14.02
N THR A 333 2.67 -11.94 -13.52
CA THR A 333 1.58 -12.48 -14.33
C THR A 333 0.80 -11.36 -15.03
N ALA A 334 0.18 -11.68 -16.17
CA ALA A 334 -0.78 -10.79 -16.82
C ALA A 334 -1.99 -10.45 -15.92
N ASN A 335 -2.33 -11.36 -14.99
CA ASN A 335 -3.39 -11.14 -14.01
C ASN A 335 -3.00 -10.01 -13.05
N PHE A 336 -1.77 -10.00 -12.55
CA PHE A 336 -1.26 -8.94 -11.68
C PHE A 336 -1.18 -7.59 -12.40
N LEU A 337 -0.63 -7.57 -13.63
CA LEU A 337 -0.50 -6.34 -14.43
C LEU A 337 -1.84 -5.74 -14.89
N GLY A 338 -2.97 -6.42 -14.66
CA GLY A 338 -4.28 -5.98 -15.17
C GLY A 338 -4.38 -6.01 -16.70
N ALA A 339 -3.54 -6.81 -17.37
CA ALA A 339 -3.31 -6.75 -18.82
C ALA A 339 -4.46 -7.31 -19.69
N LYS A 340 -5.64 -7.57 -19.14
CA LYS A 340 -6.84 -7.95 -19.91
C LYS A 340 -7.69 -6.70 -20.17
N PRO A 341 -7.72 -6.14 -21.40
CA PRO A 341 -8.48 -4.94 -21.70
C PRO A 341 -9.95 -5.11 -21.33
N SER A 342 -10.51 -4.13 -20.64
CA SER A 342 -11.95 -4.03 -20.33
C SER A 342 -12.52 -2.77 -20.98
N ALA A 343 -13.83 -2.76 -21.25
CA ALA A 343 -14.49 -1.57 -21.80
C ALA A 343 -14.29 -0.33 -20.91
N HIS A 344 -14.25 -0.54 -19.59
CA HIS A 344 -13.94 0.52 -18.62
C HIS A 344 -12.51 1.03 -18.79
N MET A 345 -11.50 0.15 -18.87
CA MET A 345 -10.11 0.58 -19.08
C MET A 345 -9.90 1.33 -20.39
N ILE A 346 -10.54 0.89 -21.48
CA ILE A 346 -10.45 1.59 -22.77
C ILE A 346 -11.09 2.98 -22.67
N ARG A 347 -12.26 3.08 -22.04
CA ARG A 347 -12.94 4.36 -21.83
C ARG A 347 -12.09 5.30 -20.99
N ASP A 348 -11.53 4.82 -19.89
CA ASP A 348 -10.73 5.63 -18.98
C ASP A 348 -9.42 6.07 -19.65
N LEU A 349 -8.79 5.19 -20.45
CA LEU A 349 -7.64 5.56 -21.30
C LEU A 349 -7.98 6.66 -22.31
N VAL A 350 -9.12 6.53 -23.03
CA VAL A 350 -9.55 7.55 -24.00
C VAL A 350 -9.89 8.86 -23.30
N ALA A 351 -10.50 8.80 -22.12
CA ALA A 351 -10.79 9.98 -21.32
C ALA A 351 -9.50 10.68 -20.88
N ALA A 352 -8.54 9.94 -20.31
CA ALA A 352 -7.25 10.49 -19.88
C ALA A 352 -6.49 11.15 -21.04
N LEU A 353 -6.42 10.50 -22.21
CA LEU A 353 -5.71 11.05 -23.37
C LEU A 353 -6.38 12.28 -24.00
N ARG A 354 -7.63 12.56 -23.67
CA ARG A 354 -8.39 13.73 -24.16
C ARG A 354 -8.48 14.86 -23.13
N ASP A 355 -8.16 14.57 -21.89
CA ASP A 355 -8.26 15.50 -20.79
C ASP A 355 -6.92 16.24 -20.66
N ASP A 356 -6.95 17.54 -20.95
CA ASP A 356 -5.79 18.42 -20.89
C ASP A 356 -5.39 18.75 -19.44
N ASP A 357 -6.21 18.40 -18.44
CA ASP A 357 -5.93 18.61 -17.02
C ASP A 357 -5.44 17.32 -16.32
N ASN A 358 -4.58 16.55 -16.99
CA ASN A 358 -3.86 15.46 -16.35
C ASN A 358 -2.41 15.29 -16.85
N GLU A 359 -1.71 14.33 -16.26
CA GLU A 359 -0.28 14.08 -16.51
C GLU A 359 -0.03 12.82 -17.37
N PHE A 360 -1.10 12.18 -17.88
CA PHE A 360 -1.05 10.92 -18.62
C PHE A 360 -1.25 11.11 -20.13
N ASP A 361 -0.16 11.50 -20.81
CA ASP A 361 -0.16 11.70 -22.26
C ASP A 361 0.21 10.44 -23.07
N VAL A 362 0.15 10.56 -24.42
CA VAL A 362 0.51 9.47 -25.35
C VAL A 362 1.95 8.97 -25.12
N ARG A 363 2.89 9.85 -24.76
CA ARG A 363 4.28 9.44 -24.51
C ARG A 363 4.38 8.64 -23.20
N ARG A 364 3.58 8.97 -22.17
CA ARG A 364 3.47 8.19 -20.94
C ARG A 364 2.82 6.84 -21.20
N LEU A 365 1.80 6.75 -22.04
CA LEU A 365 1.23 5.47 -22.47
C LEU A 365 2.28 4.57 -23.13
N VAL A 366 3.09 5.10 -24.06
CA VAL A 366 4.19 4.34 -24.69
C VAL A 366 5.21 3.87 -23.64
N GLY A 367 5.51 4.70 -22.63
CA GLY A 367 6.39 4.34 -21.52
C GLY A 367 5.82 3.17 -20.70
N LEU A 368 4.55 3.26 -20.32
CA LEU A 368 3.83 2.22 -19.58
C LEU A 368 3.80 0.90 -20.34
N LEU A 369 3.55 0.92 -21.65
CA LEU A 369 3.58 -0.28 -22.48
C LEU A 369 4.97 -0.95 -22.51
N LYS A 370 6.06 -0.14 -22.49
CA LYS A 370 7.43 -0.67 -22.42
C LYS A 370 7.73 -1.37 -21.10
N VAL A 371 7.14 -0.93 -19.99
CA VAL A 371 7.30 -1.57 -18.67
C VAL A 371 6.84 -3.03 -18.73
N ALA A 372 5.70 -3.31 -19.35
CA ALA A 372 5.17 -4.67 -19.44
C ALA A 372 6.01 -5.63 -20.31
N THR A 373 6.87 -5.08 -21.17
CA THR A 373 7.70 -5.85 -22.12
C THR A 373 9.16 -6.03 -21.67
N ARG A 374 9.55 -5.44 -20.54
CA ARG A 374 10.90 -5.49 -19.96
C ARG A 374 10.84 -6.07 -18.56
#